data_AF-A0A117ICQ0-F1
#
_entry.id   AF-A0A117ICQ0-F1
#
_cell.length_a   1.000
_cell.length_b   1.000
_cell.length_c   1.000
_cell.angle_alpha   90.00
_cell.angle_beta   90.00
_cell.angle_gamma   90.00
#
_symmetry.space_group_name_H-M   'P 1'
#
loop_
_entity.id
_entity.type
_entity.pdbx_description
1 polymer ?
#
loop_
_entity_poly.entity_id
_entity_poly.type
_entity_poly.pdbx_seq_one_letter_code
_entity_poly.pdbx_strand_id
1 'polypeptide(L)'
;ARAAELEPSAVAWDRLHELGADYEVADAAKILSRDPNIEIGRNRLFEFMHDQDWIFRGRHNCWKAYQDQVDLGRLKHRPGGEYFHKPSGEYRTGDPTILITAKGLAELRKLLGGTPGQLSLVSAS
;
A
#
# COMPACT_ATOMS: atom_id res chain seq x y z
N ALA A 1 10.42 12.82 -30.33
CA ALA A 1 9.67 13.62 -29.33
C ALA A 1 8.85 12.67 -28.46
N ARG A 2 9.21 12.49 -27.18
CA ARG A 2 8.54 11.57 -26.23
C ARG A 2 8.54 12.10 -24.79
N ALA A 3 8.92 13.36 -24.59
CA ALA A 3 9.20 13.94 -23.28
C ALA A 3 7.99 14.68 -22.67
N ALA A 4 7.04 15.17 -23.47
CA ALA A 4 5.97 16.05 -22.99
C ALA A 4 4.79 15.32 -22.32
N GLU A 5 4.52 14.06 -22.68
CA GLU A 5 3.41 13.27 -22.10
C GLU A 5 3.78 12.54 -20.80
N LEU A 6 5.08 12.29 -20.57
CA LEU A 6 5.56 11.60 -19.37
C LEU A 6 5.62 12.51 -18.14
N GLU A 7 5.97 13.77 -18.33
CA GLU A 7 6.06 14.83 -17.30
C GLU A 7 4.81 14.93 -16.39
N PRO A 8 3.57 15.08 -16.90
CA PRO A 8 2.39 15.21 -16.04
C PRO A 8 2.09 13.96 -15.22
N SER A 9 2.48 12.77 -15.69
CA SER A 9 2.27 11.52 -14.97
C SER A 9 3.25 11.36 -13.80
N ALA A 10 4.54 11.64 -14.02
CA ALA A 10 5.56 11.55 -12.98
C ALA A 10 5.29 12.55 -11.84
N VAL A 11 4.97 13.80 -12.19
CA VAL A 11 4.64 14.86 -11.23
C VAL A 11 3.42 14.52 -10.37
N ALA A 12 2.42 13.82 -10.93
CA ALA A 12 1.26 13.38 -10.17
C ALA A 12 1.61 12.30 -9.12
N TRP A 13 2.57 11.42 -9.43
CA TRP A 13 3.05 10.39 -8.51
C TRP A 13 3.96 10.96 -7.42
N ASP A 14 4.83 11.91 -7.79
CA ASP A 14 5.71 12.60 -6.84
C ASP A 14 4.90 13.40 -5.81
N ARG A 15 3.81 14.07 -6.23
CA ARG A 15 2.89 14.76 -5.30
C ARG A 15 2.18 13.83 -4.32
N LEU A 16 1.84 12.60 -4.73
CA LEU A 16 1.24 11.63 -3.81
C LEU A 16 2.25 11.21 -2.73
N HIS A 17 3.52 11.11 -3.10
CA HIS A 17 4.60 10.84 -2.16
C HIS A 17 4.80 12.00 -1.16
N GLU A 18 4.78 13.24 -1.63
CA GLU A 18 4.94 14.45 -0.78
C GLU A 18 3.84 14.62 0.28
N LEU A 19 2.62 14.11 0.03
CA LEU A 19 1.51 14.20 0.99
C LEU A 19 1.70 13.32 2.24
N GLY A 20 2.67 12.41 2.25
CA GLY A 20 3.03 11.60 3.43
C GLY A 20 1.89 10.72 3.96
N ALA A 21 0.86 10.46 3.16
CA ALA A 21 -0.31 9.71 3.58
C ALA A 21 -0.08 8.20 3.47
N ASP A 22 -0.49 7.46 4.49
CA ASP A 22 -0.53 6.00 4.47
C ASP A 22 -1.94 5.54 4.02
N TYR A 23 -2.00 4.63 3.06
CA TYR A 23 -3.25 4.24 2.40
C TYR A 23 -3.69 2.83 2.81
N GLU A 24 -4.98 2.65 3.08
CA GLU A 24 -5.53 1.31 3.16
C GLU A 24 -5.41 0.60 1.81
N VAL A 25 -5.30 -0.73 1.82
CA VAL A 25 -5.09 -1.54 0.59
C VAL A 25 -6.14 -1.27 -0.49
N ALA A 26 -7.37 -0.96 -0.10
CA ALA A 26 -8.44 -0.61 -1.02
C ALA A 26 -8.16 0.70 -1.79
N ASP A 27 -7.65 1.72 -1.11
CA ASP A 27 -7.36 3.01 -1.71
C ASP A 27 -6.04 2.97 -2.48
N ALA A 28 -5.04 2.24 -1.97
CA ALA A 28 -3.81 1.98 -2.71
C ALA A 28 -4.08 1.30 -4.06
N ALA A 29 -4.98 0.32 -4.12
CA ALA A 29 -5.35 -0.33 -5.38
C ALA A 29 -5.99 0.64 -6.39
N LYS A 30 -6.86 1.55 -5.93
CA LYS A 30 -7.44 2.61 -6.78
C LYS A 30 -6.36 3.57 -7.29
N ILE A 31 -5.42 3.94 -6.42
CA ILE A 31 -4.32 4.83 -6.79
C ILE A 31 -3.43 4.15 -7.83
N LEU A 32 -2.99 2.92 -7.58
CA LEU A 32 -2.17 2.12 -8.52
C LEU A 32 -2.83 2.00 -9.89
N SER A 33 -4.15 1.76 -9.92
CA SER A 33 -4.92 1.66 -11.16
C SER A 33 -5.09 2.98 -11.94
N ARG A 34 -4.53 4.09 -11.45
CA ARG A 34 -4.40 5.34 -12.24
C ARG A 34 -3.25 5.26 -13.24
N ASP A 35 -2.30 4.35 -13.04
CA ASP A 35 -1.30 4.03 -14.06
C ASP A 35 -1.98 3.18 -15.16
N PRO A 36 -1.95 3.60 -16.42
CA PRO A 36 -2.60 2.86 -17.51
C PRO A 36 -2.05 1.44 -17.73
N ASN A 37 -0.85 1.13 -17.22
CA ASN A 37 -0.27 -0.20 -17.29
C ASN A 37 -0.64 -1.11 -16.12
N ILE A 38 -1.38 -0.61 -15.12
CA ILE A 38 -1.75 -1.36 -13.93
C ILE A 38 -3.27 -1.45 -13.85
N GLU A 39 -3.81 -2.67 -13.87
CA GLU A 39 -5.21 -2.95 -13.59
C GLU A 39 -5.33 -3.85 -12.37
N ILE A 40 -5.57 -3.28 -11.18
CA ILE A 40 -5.61 -4.05 -9.94
C ILE A 40 -6.72 -3.61 -8.97
N GLY A 41 -7.50 -4.57 -8.51
CA GLY A 41 -8.49 -4.37 -7.46
C GLY A 41 -7.95 -4.71 -6.07
N ARG A 42 -8.65 -4.29 -5.01
CA ARG A 42 -8.26 -4.54 -3.61
C ARG A 42 -7.87 -5.98 -3.32
N ASN A 43 -8.71 -6.95 -3.69
CA ASN A 43 -8.47 -8.36 -3.35
C ASN A 43 -7.25 -8.92 -4.11
N ARG A 44 -7.13 -8.59 -5.40
CA ARG A 44 -5.95 -8.95 -6.21
C ARG A 44 -4.67 -8.31 -5.66
N LEU A 45 -4.76 -7.09 -5.09
CA LEU A 45 -3.62 -6.47 -4.44
C LEU A 45 -3.21 -7.18 -3.15
N PHE A 46 -4.17 -7.64 -2.34
CA PHE A 46 -3.87 -8.50 -1.18
C PHE A 46 -3.18 -9.80 -1.60
N GLU A 47 -3.71 -10.47 -2.63
CA GLU A 47 -3.14 -11.71 -3.18
C GLU A 47 -1.72 -11.45 -3.72
N PHE A 48 -1.55 -10.41 -4.53
CA PHE A 48 -0.25 -10.01 -5.05
C PHE A 48 0.76 -9.71 -3.93
N MET A 49 0.37 -8.93 -2.91
CA MET A 49 1.23 -8.66 -1.76
C MET A 49 1.57 -9.93 -0.98
N HIS A 50 0.66 -10.91 -0.94
CA HIS A 50 0.93 -12.21 -0.32
C HIS A 50 1.95 -13.01 -1.13
N ASP A 51 1.78 -13.06 -2.45
CA ASP A 51 2.68 -13.75 -3.38
C ASP A 51 4.08 -13.12 -3.43
N GLN A 52 4.21 -11.84 -3.07
CA GLN A 52 5.49 -11.14 -2.95
C GLN A 52 6.11 -11.22 -1.54
N ASP A 53 5.56 -12.04 -0.64
CA ASP A 53 5.98 -12.16 0.76
C ASP A 53 5.93 -10.82 1.53
N TRP A 54 4.97 -9.94 1.24
CA TRP A 54 4.77 -8.73 2.02
C TRP A 54 3.81 -8.93 3.19
N ILE A 55 2.85 -9.82 3.01
CA ILE A 55 1.80 -10.10 3.98
C ILE A 55 1.51 -11.61 4.07
N PHE A 56 0.92 -12.02 5.18
CA PHE A 56 0.50 -13.39 5.43
C PHE A 56 -0.85 -13.45 6.12
N ARG A 57 -1.48 -14.63 6.13
CA ARG A 57 -2.71 -14.88 6.89
C ARG A 57 -2.36 -15.26 8.34
N GLY A 58 -2.74 -14.40 9.27
CA GLY A 58 -2.62 -14.64 10.70
C GLY A 58 -3.81 -15.43 11.27
N ARG A 59 -3.98 -15.33 12.60
CA ARG A 59 -5.13 -15.92 13.30
C ARG A 59 -6.44 -15.38 12.72
N HIS A 60 -7.50 -16.20 12.73
CA HIS A 60 -8.81 -15.83 12.19
C HIS A 60 -8.79 -15.41 10.70
N ASN A 61 -7.77 -15.84 9.96
CA ASN A 61 -7.60 -15.51 8.54
C ASN A 61 -7.46 -13.99 8.29
N CYS A 62 -7.02 -13.20 9.28
CA CYS A 62 -6.75 -11.77 9.09
C CYS A 62 -5.42 -11.56 8.36
N TRP A 63 -5.35 -10.58 7.47
CA TRP A 63 -4.09 -10.22 6.80
C TRP A 63 -3.17 -9.49 7.78
N LYS A 64 -1.89 -9.86 7.79
CA LYS A 64 -0.84 -9.20 8.58
C LYS A 64 0.38 -8.93 7.72
N ALA A 65 1.06 -7.82 7.98
CA ALA A 65 2.34 -7.52 7.34
C ALA A 65 3.44 -8.36 7.98
N TYR A 66 4.40 -8.83 7.18
CA TYR A 66 5.66 -9.31 7.72
C TYR A 66 6.44 -8.12 8.32
N GLN A 67 7.20 -8.40 9.38
CA GLN A 67 7.93 -7.37 10.14
C GLN A 67 8.99 -6.70 9.26
N ASP A 68 9.63 -7.44 8.38
CA ASP A 68 10.63 -6.92 7.44
C ASP A 68 10.05 -5.82 6.52
N GLN A 69 8.82 -5.94 6.04
CA GLN A 69 8.18 -4.90 5.22
C GLN A 69 7.81 -3.67 6.03
N VAL A 70 7.54 -3.84 7.32
CA VAL A 70 7.34 -2.71 8.25
C VAL A 70 8.66 -2.00 8.51
N ASP A 71 9.72 -2.76 8.77
CA ASP A 71 11.07 -2.23 9.01
C ASP A 71 11.65 -1.54 7.76
N LEU A 72 11.36 -2.09 6.57
CA LEU A 72 11.65 -1.46 5.28
C LEU A 72 10.80 -0.20 5.03
N GLY A 73 9.82 0.12 5.89
CA GLY A 73 8.95 1.28 5.78
C GLY A 73 7.97 1.21 4.61
N ARG A 74 7.70 0.02 4.07
CA ARG A 74 6.72 -0.19 2.99
C ARG A 74 5.30 -0.30 3.53
N LEU A 75 5.15 -0.93 4.70
CA LEU A 75 3.86 -1.16 5.34
C LEU A 75 3.84 -0.60 6.77
N LYS A 76 2.63 -0.29 7.26
CA LYS A 76 2.35 0.01 8.67
C LYS A 76 1.05 -0.67 9.09
N HIS A 77 0.82 -0.74 10.39
CA HIS A 77 -0.48 -1.12 10.95
C HIS A 77 -1.13 0.04 11.68
N ARG A 78 -2.41 0.25 11.40
CA ARG A 78 -3.29 1.02 12.26
C ARG A 78 -3.95 0.05 13.25
N PRO A 79 -3.95 0.33 14.56
CA PRO A 79 -4.72 -0.46 15.52
C PRO A 79 -6.19 -0.56 15.07
N GLY A 80 -6.79 -1.74 15.27
CA GLY A 80 -8.21 -1.92 15.00
C GLY A 80 -9.05 -1.04 15.94
N GLY A 81 -10.18 -0.55 15.45
CA GLY A 81 -11.14 0.18 16.29
C GLY A 81 -11.78 -0.74 17.33
N GLU A 82 -12.33 -0.13 18.38
CA GLU A 82 -13.16 -0.85 19.34
C GLU A 82 -14.55 -1.14 18.74
N TYR A 83 -15.07 -2.34 18.98
CA TYR A 83 -16.42 -2.71 18.61
C TYR A 83 -17.09 -3.52 19.73
N PHE A 84 -18.41 -3.39 19.84
CA PHE A 84 -19.18 -4.15 20.83
C PHE A 84 -19.43 -5.58 20.34
N HIS A 85 -18.88 -6.56 21.05
CA HIS A 85 -19.05 -7.97 20.75
C HIS A 85 -20.30 -8.52 21.46
N LYS A 86 -21.44 -8.51 20.75
CA LYS A 86 -22.75 -8.93 21.28
C LYS A 86 -22.76 -10.28 22.00
N PRO A 87 -22.10 -11.35 21.52
CA PRO A 87 -22.16 -12.64 22.18
C PRO A 87 -21.48 -12.69 23.56
N SER A 88 -20.43 -11.88 23.79
CA SER A 88 -19.76 -11.83 25.11
C SER A 88 -20.20 -10.64 25.96
N GLY A 89 -20.89 -9.65 25.38
CA GLY A 89 -21.32 -8.44 26.09
C GLY A 89 -20.20 -7.45 26.39
N GLU A 90 -19.05 -7.55 25.72
CA GLU A 90 -17.85 -6.76 26.00
C GLU A 90 -17.38 -5.98 24.76
N TYR A 91 -16.68 -4.87 24.98
CA TYR A 91 -15.93 -4.20 23.92
C TYR A 91 -14.66 -4.98 23.59
N ARG A 92 -14.38 -5.13 22.30
CA ARG A 92 -13.17 -5.79 21.79
C ARG A 92 -12.48 -4.89 20.78
N THR A 93 -11.17 -5.01 20.69
CA THR A 93 -10.38 -4.38 19.63
C THR A 93 -10.47 -5.24 18.36
N GLY A 94 -10.72 -4.60 17.23
CA GLY A 94 -10.65 -5.23 15.92
C GLY A 94 -9.24 -5.65 15.54
N ASP A 95 -9.12 -6.47 14.49
CA ASP A 95 -7.83 -6.76 13.87
C ASP A 95 -7.20 -5.45 13.33
N PRO A 96 -5.86 -5.30 13.40
CA PRO A 96 -5.18 -4.15 12.85
C PRO A 96 -5.34 -4.08 11.33
N THR A 97 -5.46 -2.85 10.82
CA THR A 97 -5.57 -2.59 9.37
C THR A 97 -4.19 -2.37 8.77
N ILE A 98 -3.89 -3.05 7.66
CA ILE A 98 -2.68 -2.81 6.87
C ILE A 98 -2.78 -1.48 6.12
N LEU A 99 -1.75 -0.66 6.30
CA LEU A 99 -1.54 0.56 5.55
C LEU A 99 -0.29 0.44 4.68
N ILE A 100 -0.38 0.94 3.46
CA ILE A 100 0.69 1.04 2.47
C ILE A 100 1.21 2.46 2.51
N THR A 101 2.50 2.63 2.79
CA THR A 101 3.14 3.94 2.82
C THR A 101 3.37 4.45 1.39
N ALA A 102 3.77 5.72 1.25
CA ALA A 102 4.23 6.23 -0.05
C ALA A 102 5.37 5.39 -0.65
N LYS A 103 6.30 4.92 0.18
CA LYS A 103 7.39 4.02 -0.24
C LYS A 103 6.84 2.66 -0.70
N GLY A 104 5.91 2.07 0.03
CA GLY A 104 5.27 0.81 -0.36
C GLY A 104 4.52 0.93 -1.69
N LEU A 105 3.81 2.03 -1.88
CA LEU A 105 3.06 2.31 -3.11
C LEU A 105 3.98 2.43 -4.34
N ALA A 106 5.09 3.16 -4.18
CA ALA A 106 6.12 3.30 -5.21
C ALA A 106 6.72 1.95 -5.62
N GLU A 107 7.00 1.09 -4.64
CA GLU A 107 7.57 -0.25 -4.88
C GLU A 107 6.53 -1.19 -5.52
N LEU A 108 5.28 -1.19 -5.06
CA LEU A 108 4.21 -1.97 -5.69
C LEU A 108 3.98 -1.56 -7.15
N ARG A 109 4.01 -0.26 -7.44
CA ARG A 109 3.90 0.25 -8.81
C ARG A 109 5.00 -0.30 -9.71
N LYS A 110 6.25 -0.38 -9.22
CA LYS A 110 7.37 -0.99 -9.96
C LYS A 110 7.14 -2.49 -10.20
N LEU A 111 6.78 -3.23 -9.15
CA LEU A 111 6.57 -4.69 -9.24
C LEU A 111 5.40 -5.07 -10.16
N LEU A 112 4.38 -4.22 -10.25
CA LEU A 112 3.22 -4.39 -11.12
C LEU A 112 3.45 -3.93 -12.57
N GLY A 113 4.68 -3.51 -12.93
CA GLY A 113 5.01 -3.09 -14.29
C GLY A 113 4.55 -1.68 -14.66
N GLY A 114 4.30 -0.81 -13.68
CA GLY A 114 3.98 0.60 -13.90
C GLY A 114 5.09 1.35 -14.64
N THR A 115 4.72 2.44 -15.31
CA THR A 115 5.66 3.22 -16.14
C THR A 115 6.81 3.76 -15.27
N PRO A 116 8.11 3.59 -15.63
CA PRO A 116 9.20 4.17 -14.85
C PRO A 116 9.03 5.69 -14.73
N GLY A 117 8.73 6.16 -13.51
CA GLY A 117 8.87 7.56 -13.11
C GLY A 117 10.12 7.61 -12.24
N GLN A 118 11.01 8.56 -12.50
CA GLN A 118 12.34 8.60 -11.89
C GLN A 118 12.25 8.90 -10.38
N LEU A 119 12.04 7.85 -9.58
CA LEU A 119 12.16 7.87 -8.12
C LEU A 119 13.64 7.88 -7.74
N SER A 120 14.28 9.03 -7.90
CA SER A 120 15.56 9.32 -7.27
C SER A 120 15.31 9.56 -5.78
N LEU A 121 15.45 8.52 -4.96
CA LEU A 121 15.59 8.66 -3.51
C LEU A 121 16.88 9.47 -3.25
N VAL A 122 16.76 10.79 -3.09
CA VAL A 122 17.83 11.59 -2.49
C VAL A 122 17.94 11.12 -1.05
N SER A 123 19.03 10.42 -0.76
CA SER A 123 19.45 10.16 0.61
C SER A 123 19.88 11.49 1.20
N ALA A 124 19.15 11.97 2.20
CA ALA A 124 19.57 13.11 2.99
C ALA A 124 20.87 12.73 3.71
N SER A 125 21.91 13.55 3.49
CA SER A 125 23.19 13.53 4.20
C SER A 125 23.06 14.07 5.62
#